data_AF-A0A536ALI7-F1
#
_entry.id   AF-A0A536ALI7-F1
#
_cell.length_a   1.000
_cell.length_b   1.000
_cell.length_c   1.000
_cell.angle_alpha   90.00
_cell.angle_beta   90.00
_cell.angle_gamma   90.00
#
_symmetry.space_group_name_H-M   'P 1'
#
loop_
_entity.id
_entity.type
_entity.pdbx_description
1 polymer ?
#
loop_
_entity_poly.entity_id
_entity_poly.type
_entity_poly.pdbx_seq_one_letter_code
_entity_poly.pdbx_strand_id
1 'polypeptide(L)'
;RFAAYRDRMGWSFPVYSSAESDFNFDYHVSFTAEQMEAGKAEYNYRVDPIGMSEAPGVSVFVADAGKIFHTYSAYARGLDLLNVAYNYLDIVPKGRDEGGGSMTWLHRRDEYPD
;
A
#
# COMPACT_ATOMS: atom_id res chain seq x y z
N ARG A 1 9.72 8.97 -14.46
CA ARG A 1 9.36 7.56 -14.72
C ARG A 1 7.95 7.22 -14.19
N PHE A 2 7.64 7.55 -12.94
CA PHE A 2 6.33 7.27 -12.34
C PHE A 2 5.16 8.06 -12.99
N ALA A 3 5.26 9.39 -13.12
CA ALA A 3 4.21 10.21 -13.72
C ALA A 3 3.82 9.74 -15.14
N ALA A 4 4.80 9.49 -16.01
CA ALA A 4 4.56 8.95 -17.35
C ALA A 4 3.90 7.55 -17.32
N TYR A 5 4.19 6.72 -16.30
CA TYR A 5 3.53 5.42 -16.15
C TYR A 5 2.07 5.57 -15.72
N ARG A 6 1.79 6.45 -14.75
CA ARG A 6 0.43 6.81 -14.34
C ARG A 6 -0.39 7.30 -15.53
N ASP A 7 0.15 8.22 -16.31
CA ASP A 7 -0.52 8.79 -17.49
C ASP A 7 -0.80 7.70 -18.54
N ARG A 8 0.17 6.80 -18.76
CA ARG A 8 -0.01 5.64 -19.66
C ARG A 8 -1.11 4.68 -19.19
N MET A 9 -1.25 4.48 -17.87
CA MET A 9 -2.27 3.59 -17.30
C MET A 9 -3.63 4.27 -17.14
N GLY A 10 -3.75 5.58 -17.38
CA GLY A 10 -4.99 6.33 -17.27
C GLY A 10 -5.60 6.34 -15.87
N TRP A 11 -4.77 6.25 -14.82
CA TRP A 11 -5.26 6.24 -13.45
C TRP A 11 -5.87 7.58 -13.07
N SER A 12 -7.13 7.56 -12.62
CA SER A 12 -7.89 8.74 -12.22
C SER A 12 -7.84 9.03 -10.71
N PHE A 13 -7.36 8.09 -9.91
CA PHE A 13 -7.21 8.26 -8.46
C PHE A 13 -5.86 8.90 -8.09
N PRO A 14 -5.76 9.58 -6.95
CA PRO A 14 -4.51 10.16 -6.50
C PRO A 14 -3.47 9.08 -6.24
N VAL A 15 -2.32 9.18 -6.90
CA VAL A 15 -1.17 8.29 -6.64
C VAL A 15 0.07 9.14 -6.41
N TYR A 16 0.76 8.84 -5.31
CA TYR A 16 1.92 9.58 -4.84
C TYR A 16 3.15 8.68 -4.81
N SER A 17 4.32 9.30 -4.75
CA SER A 17 5.60 8.62 -4.67
C SER A 17 6.29 9.03 -3.37
N SER A 18 6.84 8.07 -2.64
CA SER A 18 7.67 8.29 -1.45
C SER A 18 9.14 8.51 -1.79
N ALA A 19 9.51 8.55 -3.07
CA ALA A 19 10.86 8.88 -3.50
C ALA A 19 11.36 10.17 -2.84
N GLU A 20 12.62 10.18 -2.43
CA GLU A 20 13.27 11.31 -1.75
C GLU A 20 12.68 11.65 -0.35
N SER A 21 11.99 10.69 0.28
CA SER A 21 11.55 10.78 1.68
C SER A 21 12.03 9.57 2.51
N ASP A 22 11.91 9.69 3.82
CA ASP A 22 12.18 8.64 4.82
C ASP A 22 11.03 7.65 4.99
N PHE A 23 9.85 7.94 4.43
CA PHE A 23 8.62 7.16 4.62
C PHE A 23 8.82 5.64 4.51
N ASN A 24 9.51 5.14 3.48
CA ASN A 24 9.70 3.70 3.31
C ASN A 24 10.59 3.07 4.41
N PHE A 25 11.53 3.83 4.96
CA PHE A 25 12.39 3.38 6.05
C PHE A 25 11.61 3.31 7.37
N ASP A 26 10.74 4.28 7.63
CA ASP A 26 9.87 4.31 8.82
C ASP A 26 8.93 3.09 8.91
N TYR A 27 8.56 2.52 7.76
CA TYR A 27 7.73 1.31 7.69
C TYR A 27 8.52 0.04 7.35
N HIS A 28 9.85 0.09 7.46
CA HIS A 28 10.75 -1.05 7.34
C HIS A 28 10.67 -1.79 5.99
N VAL A 29 10.43 -1.06 4.90
CA VAL A 29 10.37 -1.61 3.53
C VAL A 29 11.51 -1.13 2.63
N SER A 30 12.32 -0.18 3.10
CA SER A 30 13.62 0.19 2.52
C SER A 30 14.70 0.07 3.59
N PHE A 31 15.92 -0.31 3.19
CA PHE A 31 17.01 -0.59 4.12
C PHE A 31 18.22 0.29 3.83
N THR A 32 18.88 0.76 4.90
CA THR A 32 20.05 1.63 4.79
C THR A 32 21.29 0.85 4.32
N ALA A 33 22.32 1.56 3.88
CA ALA A 33 23.57 0.94 3.46
C ALA A 33 24.21 0.11 4.59
N GLU A 34 24.14 0.58 5.83
CA GLU A 34 24.67 -0.10 7.01
C GLU A 34 23.90 -1.40 7.29
N GLN A 35 22.58 -1.38 7.15
CA GLN A 35 21.74 -2.58 7.30
C GLN A 35 22.03 -3.61 6.21
N MET A 36 22.23 -3.14 4.97
CA MET A 36 22.62 -3.99 3.84
C MET A 36 24.00 -4.61 4.05
N GLU A 37 24.97 -3.86 4.55
CA GLU A 37 26.31 -4.36 4.89
C GLU A 37 26.26 -5.38 6.03
N ALA A 38 25.44 -5.13 7.05
CA ALA A 38 25.20 -6.07 8.15
C ALA A 38 24.43 -7.33 7.71
N GLY A 39 23.80 -7.30 6.53
CA GLY A 39 23.02 -8.41 5.97
C GLY A 39 21.73 -8.72 6.72
N LYS A 40 21.25 -7.82 7.59
CA LYS A 40 20.03 -7.99 8.39
C LYS A 40 19.38 -6.66 8.72
N ALA A 41 18.05 -6.64 8.77
CA ALA A 41 17.26 -5.50 9.21
C ALA A 41 15.94 -5.94 9.82
N GLU A 42 15.27 -5.02 10.51
CA GLU A 42 13.88 -5.22 10.90
C GLU A 42 13.00 -5.25 9.64
N TYR A 43 12.18 -6.30 9.53
CA TYR A 43 11.18 -6.49 8.50
C TYR A 43 10.12 -7.47 9.02
N ASN A 44 8.84 -7.16 8.82
CA ASN A 44 7.75 -8.04 9.28
C ASN A 44 7.84 -8.36 10.80
N TYR A 45 8.06 -7.31 11.60
CA TYR A 45 8.13 -7.34 13.07
C TYR A 45 9.24 -8.21 13.68
N ARG A 46 10.29 -8.48 12.91
CA ARG A 46 11.47 -9.22 13.38
C ARG A 46 12.71 -8.78 12.64
N VAL A 47 13.87 -9.03 13.23
CA VAL A 47 15.16 -8.83 12.55
C VAL A 47 15.47 -10.08 11.75
N ASP A 48 15.42 -9.97 10.43
CA ASP A 48 15.67 -11.06 9.49
C ASP A 48 16.88 -10.75 8.60
N PRO A 49 17.52 -11.78 8.02
CA PRO A 49 18.46 -11.59 6.92
C PRO A 49 17.80 -10.87 5.75
N ILE A 50 18.48 -9.87 5.19
CA ILE A 50 18.03 -9.13 4.02
C ILE A 50 19.05 -9.27 2.89
N GLY A 51 18.56 -9.41 1.66
CA GLY A 51 19.39 -9.54 0.46
C GLY A 51 19.10 -8.50 -0.62
N MET A 52 18.16 -7.59 -0.36
CA MET A 52 17.70 -6.55 -1.28
C MET A 52 17.50 -5.27 -0.49
N SER A 53 17.74 -4.12 -1.14
CA SER A 53 17.59 -2.79 -0.52
C SER A 53 16.14 -2.39 -0.26
N GLU A 54 15.18 -3.12 -0.83
CA GLU A 54 13.76 -2.91 -0.65
C GLU A 54 13.04 -4.25 -0.49
N ALA A 55 11.97 -4.25 0.30
CA ALA A 55 11.09 -5.39 0.53
C ALA A 55 9.62 -4.94 0.39
N PRO A 56 8.69 -5.84 0.03
CA PRO A 56 7.32 -5.44 -0.19
C PRO A 56 6.57 -5.23 1.13
N GLY A 57 5.68 -4.25 1.17
CA GLY A 57 4.78 -3.99 2.28
C GLY A 57 3.55 -3.21 1.83
N VAL A 58 2.48 -3.31 2.62
CA VAL A 58 1.28 -2.49 2.51
C VAL A 58 1.02 -1.84 3.85
N SER A 59 0.58 -0.59 3.81
CA SER A 59 0.16 0.16 4.99
C SER A 59 -1.15 0.88 4.71
N VAL A 60 -2.03 0.92 5.70
CA VAL A 60 -3.30 1.66 5.66
C VAL A 60 -3.28 2.73 6.74
N PHE A 61 -3.57 3.96 6.32
CA PHE A 61 -3.61 5.12 7.19
C PHE A 61 -5.02 5.71 7.28
N VAL A 62 -5.38 6.19 8.47
CA VAL A 62 -6.59 6.97 8.72
C VAL A 62 -6.19 8.37 9.16
N ALA A 63 -6.76 9.38 8.50
CA ALA A 63 -6.74 10.74 9.02
C ALA A 63 -8.03 10.99 9.80
N ASP A 64 -7.91 11.33 11.09
CA ASP A 64 -9.05 11.70 11.93
C ASP A 64 -8.66 12.81 12.93
N ALA A 65 -9.49 13.85 13.02
CA ALA A 65 -9.29 15.02 13.89
C ALA A 65 -7.86 15.61 13.86
N GLY A 66 -7.25 15.69 12.67
CA GLY A 66 -5.89 16.23 12.49
C GLY A 66 -4.75 15.28 12.87
N LYS A 67 -5.06 14.02 13.20
CA LYS A 67 -4.09 12.96 13.49
C LYS A 67 -4.08 11.92 12.38
N ILE A 68 -2.94 11.28 12.18
CA ILE A 68 -2.77 10.15 11.26
C ILE A 68 -2.52 8.89 12.09
N PHE A 69 -3.29 7.84 11.82
CA PHE A 69 -3.17 6.53 12.46
C PHE A 69 -2.73 5.49 11.43
N HIS A 70 -1.74 4.69 11.76
CA HIS A 70 -1.38 3.49 11.00
C HIS A 70 -2.24 2.33 11.51
N THR A 71 -3.21 1.91 10.71
CA THR A 71 -4.32 1.04 11.16
C THR A 71 -4.20 -0.40 10.68
N TYR A 72 -3.39 -0.64 9.66
CA TYR A 72 -3.10 -1.96 9.14
C TYR A 72 -1.75 -1.96 8.45
N SER A 73 -1.00 -3.06 8.62
CA SER A 73 0.15 -3.36 7.79
C SER A 73 0.28 -4.85 7.53
N ALA A 74 0.77 -5.18 6.33
CA ALA A 74 1.16 -6.53 5.99
C ALA A 74 2.46 -6.51 5.18
N TYR A 75 3.23 -7.58 5.32
CA TYR A 75 4.56 -7.72 4.74
C TYR A 75 4.73 -9.13 4.16
N ALA A 76 5.74 -9.31 3.32
CA ALA A 76 6.13 -10.58 2.73
C ALA A 76 4.91 -11.29 2.08
N ARG A 77 4.75 -12.59 2.35
CA ARG A 77 3.63 -13.41 1.87
C ARG A 77 2.26 -13.00 2.42
N GLY A 78 2.20 -12.12 3.43
CA GLY A 78 0.95 -11.51 3.87
C GLY A 78 0.29 -10.66 2.78
N LEU A 79 1.06 -10.27 1.75
CA LEU A 79 0.58 -9.54 0.58
C LEU A 79 -0.04 -10.44 -0.49
N ASP A 80 0.07 -11.77 -0.37
CA ASP A 80 -0.43 -12.70 -1.40
C ASP A 80 -1.93 -12.51 -1.67
N LEU A 81 -2.71 -12.25 -0.61
CA LEU A 81 -4.15 -11.98 -0.70
C LEU A 81 -4.47 -10.67 -1.41
N LEU A 82 -3.51 -9.75 -1.51
CA LEU A 82 -3.67 -8.43 -2.11
C LEU A 82 -3.31 -8.42 -3.60
N ASN A 83 -3.01 -9.56 -4.21
CA ASN A 83 -2.87 -9.64 -5.66
C ASN A 83 -4.19 -9.36 -6.41
N VAL A 84 -5.32 -9.32 -5.69
CA VAL A 84 -6.64 -8.98 -6.23
C VAL A 84 -7.17 -7.70 -5.59
N ALA A 85 -7.89 -6.91 -6.38
CA ALA A 85 -8.33 -5.57 -5.98
C ALA A 85 -9.30 -5.57 -4.77
N TYR A 86 -10.17 -6.58 -4.65
CA TYR A 86 -11.21 -6.61 -3.61
C TYR A 86 -10.63 -6.69 -2.20
N ASN A 87 -9.55 -7.44 -2.01
CA ASN A 87 -8.96 -7.60 -0.67
C ASN A 87 -8.29 -6.33 -0.16
N TYR A 88 -7.89 -5.40 -1.05
CA TYR A 88 -7.48 -4.06 -0.60
C TYR A 88 -8.64 -3.28 0.01
N LEU A 89 -9.86 -3.45 -0.49
CA LEU A 89 -11.03 -2.76 0.04
C LEU A 89 -11.40 -3.28 1.43
N ASP A 90 -11.17 -4.56 1.70
CA ASP A 90 -11.51 -5.16 3.01
C ASP A 90 -10.58 -4.72 4.16
N ILE A 91 -9.39 -4.19 3.85
CA ILE A 91 -8.43 -3.72 4.86
C ILE A 91 -8.46 -2.20 5.09
N VAL A 92 -9.23 -1.45 4.29
CA VAL A 92 -9.39 -0.01 4.49
C VAL A 92 -10.57 0.29 5.44
N PRO A 93 -10.56 1.43 6.15
CA PRO A 93 -11.53 1.74 7.22
C PRO A 93 -13.00 1.77 6.77
N LYS A 94 -13.25 2.18 5.53
CA LYS A 94 -14.60 2.19 4.95
C LYS A 94 -15.02 0.83 4.39
N GLY A 95 -14.16 -0.17 4.47
CA GLY A 95 -14.34 -1.43 3.77
C GLY A 95 -14.54 -1.17 2.27
N ARG A 96 -15.53 -1.88 1.72
CA ARG A 96 -15.98 -1.73 0.33
C ARG A 96 -16.88 -0.51 0.09
N ASP A 97 -17.29 0.20 1.14
CA ASP A 97 -18.15 1.39 1.07
C ASP A 97 -19.44 1.17 0.23
N GLU A 98 -20.04 -0.02 0.30
CA GLU A 98 -21.11 -0.45 -0.64
C GLU A 98 -22.45 0.25 -0.43
N GLY A 99 -22.61 1.09 0.59
CA GLY A 99 -23.85 1.83 0.86
C GLY A 99 -25.08 0.93 1.03
N GLY A 100 -25.95 0.91 0.00
CA GLY A 100 -27.32 0.35 0.04
C GLY A 100 -27.46 -1.17 -0.10
N GLY A 101 -26.36 -1.92 -0.22
CA GLY A 101 -26.39 -3.38 -0.26
C GLY A 101 -25.17 -3.96 -0.98
N SER A 102 -25.02 -5.28 -0.92
CA SER A 102 -23.91 -5.95 -1.60
C SER A 102 -23.98 -5.74 -3.11
N MET A 103 -22.85 -5.37 -3.73
CA MET A 103 -22.70 -5.23 -5.19
C MET A 103 -23.57 -4.14 -5.86
N THR A 104 -24.20 -3.21 -5.11
CA THR A 104 -25.05 -2.16 -5.71
C THR A 104 -24.27 -1.14 -6.53
N TRP A 105 -22.95 -1.10 -6.39
CA TRP A 105 -22.02 -0.26 -7.15
C TRP A 105 -21.47 -0.94 -8.41
N LEU A 106 -21.77 -2.23 -8.62
CA LEU A 106 -21.29 -2.95 -9.80
C LEU A 106 -22.16 -2.61 -11.00
N HIS A 107 -21.57 -1.86 -11.93
CA HIS A 107 -22.16 -1.50 -13.19
C HIS A 107 -21.29 -2.05 -14.33
N ARG A 108 -21.86 -2.19 -15.52
CA ARG A 108 -21.01 -2.38 -16.70
C ARG A 108 -20.15 -1.14 -16.90
N ARG A 109 -19.03 -1.29 -17.61
CA ARG A 109 -18.06 -0.20 -17.82
C ARG A 109 -18.71 1.10 -18.32
N ASP A 110 -19.77 0.98 -19.11
CA ASP A 110 -20.54 2.05 -19.75
C ASP A 110 -21.72 2.58 -18.94
N GLU A 111 -21.98 2.02 -17.76
CA GLU A 111 -23.12 2.34 -16.90
C GLU A 111 -22.70 3.20 -15.67
N TYR A 112 -21.39 3.46 -15.50
CA TYR A 112 -20.89 4.35 -14.44
C TYR A 112 -21.11 5.83 -14.84
N PRO A 113 -21.66 6.67 -13.93
CA PRO A 113 -21.75 8.11 -14.17
C PRO A 113 -20.35 8.73 -14.26
N ASP A 114 -20.22 9.77 -15.09
CA ASP A 114 -18.99 10.58 -15.23
C ASP A 114 -18.59 11.30 -13.95
#